data_AF-A0A077X340-F1
#
_entry.id   AF-A0A077X340-F1
#
_cell.length_a   1.000
_cell.length_b   1.000
_cell.length_c   1.000
_cell.angle_alpha   90.00
_cell.angle_beta   90.00
_cell.angle_gamma   90.00
#
_symmetry.space_group_name_H-M   'P 1'
#
loop_
_entity.id
_entity.type
_entity.pdbx_description
1 polymer ?
#
loop_
_entity_poly.entity_id
_entity_poly.type
_entity_poly.pdbx_seq_one_letter_code
_entity_poly.pdbx_strand_id
1 'polypeptide(L)'
;MSTFQEVKQQQIASLYSHNPTVTTIIEGQMYELPCPMNGVSAALLVNLPPEFPDVPPIITVSPTGMRHPWIESDVVVHDALHWNASQVQLGKWVHDIIEEFTQRPPARKGGTNGEAVEEGYGHRPPPPIPSNTATSATPLALSMAEYTSIVSRSMDELEELLSNDVAFELFFNSLERVQNMKTVQEELRNGNVNLANKNLAQESSLQQLRDQVRELDSEYRQLRSQFEEKEKQQRDAFDRFSSATMMTRLKASIHESDELSESVAQSFLDGNLDHDGFVKQFRELRKVYHIRASKLERSQKETFSYSI
;
A
#
# COMPACT_ATOMS: atom_id res chain seq x y z
N MET A 1 6.63 26.80 -16.30
CA MET A 1 6.58 25.33 -16.16
C MET A 1 7.84 24.94 -15.45
N SER A 2 7.74 24.47 -14.21
CA SER A 2 8.90 23.98 -13.48
C SER A 2 9.45 22.75 -14.20
N THR A 3 10.77 22.64 -14.34
CA THR A 3 11.38 21.47 -14.97
C THR A 3 11.23 20.24 -14.07
N PHE A 4 11.20 19.04 -14.64
CA PHE A 4 11.13 17.77 -13.88
C PHE A 4 12.18 17.70 -12.75
N GLN A 5 13.39 18.21 -13.03
CA GLN A 5 14.49 18.33 -12.08
C GLN A 5 14.17 19.29 -10.91
N GLU A 6 13.53 20.43 -11.19
CA GLU A 6 13.14 21.42 -10.17
C GLU A 6 12.09 20.85 -9.20
N VAL A 7 11.10 20.12 -9.70
CA VAL A 7 10.06 19.52 -8.84
C VAL A 7 10.68 18.46 -7.93
N LYS A 8 11.58 17.62 -8.45
CA LYS A 8 12.34 16.65 -7.65
C LYS A 8 13.15 17.36 -6.55
N GLN A 9 13.88 18.43 -6.90
CA GLN A 9 14.68 19.20 -5.94
C GLN A 9 13.79 19.84 -4.85
N GLN A 10 12.62 20.35 -5.22
CA GLN A 10 11.65 20.94 -4.30
C GLN A 10 11.09 19.91 -3.31
N GLN A 11 10.78 18.70 -3.78
CA GLN A 11 10.30 17.60 -2.93
C GLN A 11 11.39 17.13 -1.96
N ILE A 12 12.64 17.03 -2.42
CA ILE A 12 13.80 16.74 -1.56
C ILE A 12 14.01 17.86 -0.53
N ALA A 13 13.91 19.13 -0.93
CA ALA A 13 14.01 20.25 -0.01
C ALA A 13 12.93 20.21 1.08
N SER A 14 11.70 19.81 0.71
CA SER A 14 10.61 19.60 1.67
C SER A 14 10.94 18.48 2.67
N LEU A 15 11.60 17.40 2.23
CA LEU A 15 12.04 16.31 3.12
C LEU A 15 12.93 16.83 4.26
N TYR A 16 13.92 17.65 3.93
CA TYR A 16 14.78 18.30 4.93
C TYR A 16 14.04 19.30 5.81
N SER A 17 13.10 20.07 5.26
CA SER A 17 12.41 21.11 6.02
C SER A 17 11.46 20.55 7.07
N HIS A 18 10.82 19.40 6.79
CA HIS A 18 9.87 18.77 7.70
C HIS A 18 10.51 17.71 8.62
N ASN A 19 11.72 17.23 8.29
CA ASN A 19 12.36 16.16 9.02
C ASN A 19 13.82 16.52 9.34
N PRO A 20 14.09 17.19 10.47
CA PRO A 20 15.44 17.68 10.80
C PRO A 20 16.46 16.57 11.09
N THR A 21 15.99 15.34 11.33
CA THR A 21 16.84 14.17 11.61
C THR A 21 17.25 13.38 10.36
N VAL A 22 16.82 13.82 9.17
CA VAL A 22 17.13 13.11 7.92
C VAL A 22 18.63 13.12 7.62
N THR A 23 19.15 11.96 7.23
CA THR A 23 20.52 11.74 6.80
C THR A 23 20.52 11.31 5.34
N THR A 24 21.45 11.82 4.53
CA THR A 24 21.60 11.38 3.14
C THR A 24 22.49 10.14 3.10
N ILE A 25 21.98 9.04 2.53
CA ILE A 25 22.81 7.89 2.20
C ILE A 25 23.36 8.05 0.78
N ILE A 26 22.47 8.33 -0.18
CA ILE A 26 22.82 8.56 -1.59
C ILE A 26 22.12 9.83 -2.06
N GLU A 27 22.90 10.83 -2.48
CA GLU A 27 22.37 12.12 -2.89
C GLU A 27 21.38 11.99 -4.06
N GLY A 28 20.17 12.51 -3.88
CA GLY A 28 19.10 12.48 -4.88
C GLY A 28 18.43 11.12 -5.06
N GLN A 29 18.76 10.12 -4.25
CA GLN A 29 18.25 8.74 -4.36
C GLN A 29 17.81 8.14 -3.03
N MET A 30 18.58 8.24 -1.95
CA MET A 30 18.30 7.50 -0.73
C MET A 30 18.58 8.33 0.52
N TYR A 31 17.58 8.36 1.40
CA TYR A 31 17.60 9.12 2.65
C TYR A 31 17.17 8.23 3.80
N GLU A 32 17.78 8.43 4.97
CA GLU A 32 17.48 7.70 6.20
C GLU A 32 16.97 8.65 7.27
N LEU A 33 15.91 8.26 7.95
CA LEU A 33 15.30 9.02 9.04
C LEU A 33 15.24 8.16 10.29
N PRO A 34 16.02 8.50 11.34
CA PRO A 34 15.93 7.82 12.62
C PRO A 34 14.53 7.99 13.22
N CYS A 35 13.90 6.89 13.60
CA CYS A 35 12.61 6.87 14.27
C CYS A 35 12.79 6.16 15.62
N PRO A 36 13.12 6.89 16.71
CA PRO A 36 13.32 6.29 18.01
C PRO A 36 11.99 5.73 18.53
N MET A 37 11.86 4.41 18.55
CA MET A 37 10.71 3.69 19.08
C MET A 37 11.05 3.14 20.45
N ASN A 38 10.12 3.20 21.41
CA ASN A 38 10.33 2.75 22.79
C ASN A 38 10.96 1.33 22.86
N GLY A 39 12.28 1.26 22.99
CA GLY A 39 13.06 0.02 23.09
C GLY A 39 13.63 -0.57 21.78
N VAL A 40 13.34 0.00 20.61
CA VAL A 40 13.89 -0.46 19.30
C VAL A 40 14.47 0.71 18.53
N SER A 41 15.76 0.63 18.19
CA SER A 41 16.36 1.57 17.22
C SER A 41 15.83 1.20 15.83
N ALA A 42 14.89 2.00 15.33
CA ALA A 42 14.33 1.86 14.00
C ALA A 42 14.64 3.09 13.15
N ALA A 43 14.69 2.92 11.84
CA ALA A 43 14.84 4.00 10.87
C ALA A 43 13.92 3.78 9.67
N LEU A 44 13.46 4.87 9.08
CA LEU A 44 12.78 4.88 7.79
C LEU A 44 13.79 5.16 6.69
N LEU A 45 13.80 4.32 5.67
CA LEU A 45 14.58 4.50 4.46
C LEU A 45 13.65 4.97 3.36
N VAL A 46 13.91 6.16 2.83
CA VAL A 46 13.18 6.77 1.72
C VAL A 46 14.01 6.60 0.45
N ASN A 47 13.54 5.79 -0.47
CA ASN A 47 14.17 5.53 -1.75
C ASN A 47 13.39 6.24 -2.88
N LEU A 48 14.08 7.12 -3.59
CA LEU A 48 13.54 7.87 -4.72
C LEU A 48 13.95 7.18 -6.03
N PRO A 49 13.00 6.62 -6.81
CA PRO A 49 13.33 6.03 -8.10
C PRO A 49 13.86 7.07 -9.11
N PRO A 50 14.54 6.64 -10.19
CA PRO A 50 15.02 7.53 -11.24
C PRO A 50 13.91 8.42 -11.84
N GLU A 51 12.70 7.87 -11.95
CA GLU A 51 11.51 8.51 -12.51
C GLU A 51 10.70 9.33 -11.48
N PHE A 52 11.20 9.50 -10.26
CA PHE A 52 10.57 10.37 -9.26
C PHE A 52 10.57 11.84 -9.73
N PRO A 53 9.44 12.59 -9.62
CA PRO A 53 8.27 12.32 -8.79
C PRO A 53 7.07 11.67 -9.48
N ASP A 54 7.16 11.33 -10.77
CA ASP A 54 6.07 10.67 -11.50
C ASP A 54 5.81 9.26 -10.98
N VAL A 55 6.88 8.56 -10.60
CA VAL A 55 6.83 7.30 -9.85
C VAL A 55 6.96 7.60 -8.36
N PRO A 56 6.11 7.01 -7.49
CA PRO A 56 6.15 7.26 -6.06
C PRO A 56 7.48 6.80 -5.43
N PRO A 57 7.90 7.46 -4.35
CA PRO A 57 9.01 7.00 -3.53
C PRO A 57 8.65 5.68 -2.80
N ILE A 58 9.64 4.85 -2.53
CA ILE A 58 9.49 3.61 -1.75
C ILE A 58 10.02 3.88 -0.35
N ILE A 59 9.16 3.71 0.67
CA ILE A 59 9.53 3.88 2.07
C ILE A 59 9.61 2.50 2.72
N THR A 60 10.75 2.18 3.33
CA THR A 60 10.96 0.91 4.04
C THR A 60 11.41 1.13 5.47
N VAL A 61 11.17 0.16 6.35
CA VAL A 61 11.57 0.19 7.75
C VAL A 61 12.82 -0.65 7.97
N SER A 62 13.79 -0.11 8.71
CA SER A 62 15.00 -0.80 9.14
C SER A 62 15.05 -0.86 10.67
N PRO A 63 15.36 -2.02 11.30
CA PRO A 63 15.65 -3.30 10.67
C PRO A 63 14.39 -4.01 10.14
N THR A 64 14.58 -4.95 9.21
CA THR A 64 13.53 -5.80 8.64
C THR A 64 12.84 -6.68 9.69
N GLY A 65 11.59 -7.08 9.43
CA GLY A 65 10.80 -7.94 10.31
C GLY A 65 9.97 -7.19 11.37
N MET A 66 9.69 -5.91 11.12
CA MET A 66 8.87 -5.05 11.97
C MET A 66 7.37 -5.23 11.64
N ARG A 67 6.51 -5.28 12.66
CA ARG A 67 5.05 -5.37 12.49
C ARG A 67 4.35 -4.05 12.84
N HIS A 68 3.55 -3.57 11.91
CA HIS A 68 2.66 -2.41 12.07
C HIS A 68 1.52 -2.49 11.04
N PRO A 69 0.32 -1.94 11.29
CA PRO A 69 -0.76 -1.91 10.31
C PRO A 69 -0.42 -1.24 8.97
N TRP A 70 0.56 -0.34 8.97
CA TRP A 70 1.06 0.34 7.76
C TRP A 70 2.33 -0.31 7.19
N ILE A 71 2.77 -1.47 7.67
CA ILE A 71 3.97 -2.15 7.15
C ILE A 71 3.57 -3.49 6.52
N GLU A 72 3.87 -3.63 5.23
CA GLU A 72 3.75 -4.87 4.48
C GLU A 72 5.12 -5.25 3.90
N SER A 73 5.67 -6.39 4.31
CA SER A 73 7.00 -6.86 3.85
C SER A 73 8.11 -5.80 3.98
N ASP A 74 8.16 -5.12 5.14
CA ASP A 74 9.07 -4.01 5.46
C ASP A 74 8.85 -2.71 4.67
N VAL A 75 7.90 -2.69 3.73
CA VAL A 75 7.49 -1.49 2.98
C VAL A 75 6.33 -0.81 3.71
N VAL A 76 6.34 0.52 3.79
CA VAL A 76 5.23 1.28 4.36
C VAL A 76 4.11 1.42 3.32
N VAL A 77 2.94 0.81 3.59
CA VAL A 77 1.78 0.78 2.69
C VAL A 77 0.50 1.05 3.49
N HIS A 78 -0.30 2.03 3.09
CA HIS A 78 -1.61 2.33 3.67
C HIS A 78 -2.47 3.16 2.71
N ASP A 79 -3.79 2.95 2.69
CA ASP A 79 -4.72 3.65 1.79
C ASP A 79 -4.73 5.18 1.97
N ALA A 80 -4.46 5.66 3.18
CA ALA A 80 -4.36 7.10 3.44
C ALA A 80 -3.06 7.72 2.87
N LEU A 81 -2.04 6.90 2.57
CA LEU A 81 -0.72 7.34 2.10
C LEU A 81 -0.65 7.34 0.55
N HIS A 82 -1.62 7.99 -0.10
CA HIS A 82 -1.60 8.12 -1.56
C HIS A 82 -0.58 9.18 -2.01
N TRP A 83 0.33 8.80 -2.91
CA TRP A 83 1.29 9.73 -3.48
C TRP A 83 0.64 10.56 -4.59
N ASN A 84 0.78 11.88 -4.51
CA ASN A 84 0.48 12.80 -5.61
C ASN A 84 1.50 13.94 -5.62
N ALA A 85 2.42 13.94 -6.58
CA ALA A 85 3.50 14.91 -6.70
C ALA A 85 3.05 16.38 -6.74
N SER A 86 1.80 16.65 -7.16
CA SER A 86 1.26 18.01 -7.28
C SER A 86 0.54 18.53 -6.02
N GLN A 87 0.10 17.62 -5.15
CA GLN A 87 -0.72 17.95 -3.97
C GLN A 87 -0.05 17.56 -2.65
N VAL A 88 0.87 16.59 -2.69
CA VAL A 88 1.54 16.01 -1.53
C VAL A 88 3.01 16.43 -1.55
N GLN A 89 3.48 16.89 -0.39
CA GLN A 89 4.89 17.16 -0.18
C GLN A 89 5.55 15.95 0.48
N LEU A 90 6.64 15.47 -0.10
CA LEU A 90 7.41 14.32 0.37
C LEU A 90 7.78 14.46 1.85
N GLY A 91 8.23 15.64 2.27
CA GLY A 91 8.64 15.85 3.65
C GLY A 91 7.52 15.75 4.66
N LYS A 92 6.37 16.36 4.37
CA LYS A 92 5.17 16.23 5.21
C LYS A 92 4.68 14.79 5.24
N TRP A 93 4.65 14.14 4.08
CA TRP A 93 4.19 12.75 3.96
C TRP A 93 5.05 11.77 4.77
N VAL A 94 6.39 11.93 4.75
CA VAL A 94 7.30 11.15 5.59
C VAL A 94 7.15 11.51 7.07
N HIS A 95 6.91 12.79 7.40
CA HIS A 95 6.70 13.23 8.78
C HIS A 95 5.45 12.60 9.39
N ASP A 96 4.34 12.55 8.65
CA ASP A 96 3.08 11.94 9.08
C ASP A 96 3.27 10.44 9.39
N ILE A 97 4.13 9.74 8.62
CA ILE A 97 4.50 8.33 8.88
C ILE A 97 5.32 8.20 10.17
N ILE A 98 6.29 9.09 10.40
CA ILE A 98 7.08 9.10 11.64
C ILE A 98 6.20 9.39 12.85
N GLU A 99 5.24 10.31 12.72
CA GLU A 99 4.29 10.63 13.78
C GLU A 99 3.42 9.42 14.12
N GLU A 100 2.88 8.75 13.11
CA GLU A 100 2.13 7.49 13.28
C GLU A 100 2.96 6.45 14.03
N PHE A 101 4.21 6.27 13.63
CA PHE A 101 5.13 5.31 14.23
C PHE A 101 5.60 5.72 15.63
N THR A 102 5.49 7.00 15.98
CA THR A 102 5.72 7.49 17.34
C THR A 102 4.51 7.21 18.23
N GLN A 103 3.29 7.33 17.69
CA GLN A 103 2.04 7.05 18.41
C GLN A 103 1.78 5.54 18.56
N ARG A 104 2.05 4.76 17.51
CA ARG A 104 1.90 3.30 17.46
C ARG A 104 3.21 2.65 16.98
N PRO A 105 4.17 2.41 17.90
CA PRO A 105 5.48 1.90 17.51
C PRO A 105 5.40 0.51 16.86
N PRO A 106 5.99 0.32 15.67
CA PRO A 106 6.24 -0.98 15.09
C PRO A 106 6.96 -1.91 16.07
N ALA A 107 6.39 -3.10 16.27
CA ALA A 107 6.93 -4.10 17.18
C ALA A 107 7.77 -5.13 16.42
N ARG A 108 8.90 -5.56 17.00
CA ARG A 108 9.64 -6.72 16.50
C ARG A 108 8.83 -7.98 16.78
N LYS A 109 8.81 -8.91 15.81
CA LYS A 109 8.26 -10.27 15.99
C LYS A 109 8.87 -10.88 17.27
N GLY A 110 8.06 -11.02 18.30
CA GLY A 110 8.52 -11.24 19.68
C GLY A 110 9.36 -12.50 19.85
N GLY A 111 10.45 -12.36 20.60
CA GLY A 111 11.02 -13.45 21.39
C GLY A 111 10.34 -13.48 22.76
N THR A 112 9.78 -14.66 23.11
CA THR A 112 9.25 -15.11 24.43
C THR A 112 8.00 -14.35 24.93
N ASN A 113 6.89 -14.96 25.37
CA ASN A 113 6.57 -16.27 25.95
C ASN A 113 5.15 -16.69 25.56
N GLY A 114 4.98 -18.00 25.31
CA GLY A 114 3.76 -18.76 25.63
C GLY A 114 2.48 -18.41 24.89
N GLU A 115 2.39 -18.70 23.58
CA GLU A 115 1.16 -19.14 22.91
C GLU A 115 1.50 -19.55 21.47
N ALA A 116 0.75 -20.53 20.94
CA ALA A 116 1.11 -21.38 19.82
C ALA A 116 1.65 -20.63 18.58
N VAL A 117 2.89 -20.96 18.20
CA VAL A 117 3.58 -20.42 17.02
C VAL A 117 2.99 -21.02 15.75
N GLU A 118 2.29 -20.19 14.97
CA GLU A 118 2.17 -20.39 13.51
C GLU A 118 3.52 -20.04 12.87
N GLU A 119 4.26 -21.08 12.47
CA GLU A 119 5.51 -20.94 11.73
C GLU A 119 5.23 -20.54 10.28
N GLY A 120 5.11 -19.24 10.04
CA GLY A 120 5.27 -18.67 8.71
C GLY A 120 6.70 -18.90 8.19
N TYR A 121 6.82 -19.26 6.90
CA TYR A 121 8.00 -19.68 6.13
C TYR A 121 9.30 -18.83 6.22
N GLY A 122 9.35 -17.76 7.02
CA GLY A 122 10.48 -16.81 7.09
C GLY A 122 11.61 -17.14 8.08
N HIS A 123 11.52 -18.20 8.89
CA HIS A 123 12.54 -18.56 9.90
C HIS A 123 13.01 -20.01 9.87
N ARG A 124 12.86 -20.73 8.76
CA ARG A 124 13.60 -21.98 8.61
C ARG A 124 15.06 -21.61 8.27
N PRO A 125 16.07 -22.11 8.99
CA PRO A 125 17.40 -22.22 8.39
C PRO A 125 17.20 -22.88 7.03
N PRO A 126 17.85 -22.40 5.94
CA PRO A 126 17.78 -23.13 4.69
C PRO A 126 18.11 -24.60 4.99
N PRO A 127 17.35 -25.58 4.45
CA PRO A 127 17.83 -26.96 4.50
C PRO A 127 19.28 -26.92 4.03
N PRO A 128 20.22 -27.63 4.67
CA PRO A 128 21.60 -27.63 4.23
C PRO A 128 21.59 -28.03 2.75
N ILE A 129 21.74 -27.04 1.88
CA ILE A 129 22.03 -27.26 0.48
C ILE A 129 23.35 -28.02 0.57
N PRO A 130 23.51 -29.20 -0.08
CA PRO A 130 24.83 -29.77 -0.26
C PRO A 130 25.61 -28.79 -1.15
N SER A 131 26.17 -27.76 -0.52
CA SER A 131 27.18 -26.91 -1.10
C SER A 131 28.34 -27.84 -1.32
N ASN A 132 28.55 -28.19 -2.59
CA ASN A 132 29.72 -28.89 -3.09
C ASN A 132 30.94 -27.94 -3.02
N THR A 133 31.15 -27.29 -1.88
CA THR A 133 32.43 -26.77 -1.47
C THR A 133 33.16 -27.95 -0.87
N ALA A 134 34.12 -28.47 -1.61
CA ALA A 134 35.14 -29.38 -1.10
C ALA A 134 35.94 -28.67 0.01
N THR A 135 35.34 -28.50 1.19
CA THR A 135 36.10 -28.43 2.43
C THR A 135 36.68 -29.81 2.61
N SER A 136 38.01 -29.87 2.46
CA SER A 136 38.88 -30.96 2.90
C SER A 136 38.15 -31.96 3.77
N ALA A 137 37.95 -33.17 3.25
CA ALA A 137 37.65 -34.32 4.08
C ALA A 137 38.76 -34.41 5.14
N THR A 138 38.53 -33.83 6.31
CA THR A 138 39.08 -34.43 7.52
C THR A 138 38.45 -35.81 7.54
N PRO A 139 39.23 -36.90 7.38
CA PRO A 139 38.68 -38.21 7.63
C PRO A 139 38.06 -38.14 9.02
N LEU A 140 36.79 -38.55 9.16
CA LEU A 140 36.15 -38.69 10.45
C LEU A 140 37.15 -39.44 11.33
N ALA A 141 37.80 -38.73 12.26
CA ALA A 141 38.53 -39.38 13.31
C ALA A 141 37.47 -40.22 14.00
N LEU A 142 37.59 -41.55 13.92
CA LEU A 142 36.86 -42.45 14.81
C LEU A 142 36.96 -41.81 16.19
N SER A 143 35.83 -41.45 16.77
CA SER A 143 35.85 -40.89 18.11
C SER A 143 36.59 -41.91 18.98
N MET A 144 37.40 -41.45 19.93
CA MET A 144 38.16 -42.34 20.81
C MET A 144 37.25 -43.43 21.43
N ALA A 145 35.96 -43.11 21.63
CA ALA A 145 34.93 -44.04 22.08
C ALA A 145 34.61 -45.17 21.09
N GLU A 146 34.45 -44.88 19.79
CA GLU A 146 34.18 -45.90 18.76
C GLU A 146 35.39 -46.83 18.57
N TYR A 147 36.59 -46.26 18.53
CA TYR A 147 37.83 -47.03 18.49
C TYR A 147 37.98 -47.90 19.75
N THR A 148 37.66 -47.37 20.93
CA THR A 148 37.68 -48.14 22.20
C THR A 148 36.65 -49.27 22.17
N SER A 149 35.47 -49.06 21.60
CA SER A 149 34.41 -50.09 21.51
C SER A 149 34.79 -51.28 20.61
N ILE A 150 35.68 -51.05 19.64
CA ILE A 150 36.22 -52.10 18.75
C ILE A 150 37.43 -52.79 19.40
N VAL A 151 38.34 -52.03 20.01
CA VAL A 151 39.59 -52.56 20.61
C VAL A 151 39.36 -53.32 21.92
N SER A 152 38.27 -53.02 22.64
CA SER A 152 37.89 -53.71 23.88
C SER A 152 37.20 -55.07 23.67
N ARG A 153 36.95 -55.48 22.42
CA ARG A 153 36.38 -56.79 22.08
C ARG A 153 37.44 -57.88 22.00
N SER A 154 37.01 -59.11 22.25
CA SER A 154 37.86 -60.30 22.11
C SER A 154 38.10 -60.64 20.63
N MET A 155 39.13 -61.46 20.38
CA MET A 155 39.50 -61.83 19.01
C MET A 155 38.42 -62.69 18.33
N ASP A 156 37.76 -63.58 19.07
CA ASP A 156 36.65 -64.40 18.55
C ASP A 156 35.44 -63.52 18.18
N GLU A 157 35.10 -62.51 18.99
CA GLU A 157 34.03 -61.54 18.68
C GLU A 157 34.37 -60.68 17.46
N LEU A 158 35.64 -60.34 17.27
CA LEU A 158 36.08 -59.55 16.12
C LEU A 158 36.05 -60.37 14.82
N GLU A 159 36.39 -61.66 14.89
CA GLU A 159 36.25 -62.59 13.77
C GLU A 159 34.77 -62.83 13.42
N GLU A 160 33.91 -62.93 14.44
CA GLU A 160 32.45 -62.98 14.24
C GLU A 160 31.92 -61.69 13.59
N LEU A 161 32.34 -60.51 14.03
CA LEU A 161 31.97 -59.23 13.42
C LEU A 161 32.47 -59.08 11.97
N LEU A 162 33.61 -59.70 11.61
CA LEU A 162 34.16 -59.65 10.25
C LEU A 162 33.55 -60.70 9.31
N SER A 163 33.03 -61.79 9.85
CA SER A 163 32.49 -62.92 9.06
C SER A 163 30.96 -62.95 8.99
N ASN A 164 30.26 -62.25 9.88
CA ASN A 164 28.80 -62.22 9.97
C ASN A 164 28.23 -60.80 9.86
N ASP A 165 27.64 -60.48 8.71
CA ASP A 165 27.02 -59.18 8.43
C ASP A 165 25.92 -58.80 9.43
N VAL A 166 25.18 -59.79 9.96
CA VAL A 166 24.12 -59.54 10.94
C VAL A 166 24.71 -59.14 12.29
N ALA A 167 25.79 -59.80 12.72
CA ALA A 167 26.50 -59.44 13.94
C ALA A 167 27.11 -58.03 13.82
N PHE A 168 27.68 -57.72 12.64
CA PHE A 168 28.17 -56.38 12.34
C PHE A 168 27.07 -55.32 12.40
N GLU A 169 25.94 -55.54 11.74
CA GLU A 169 24.81 -54.60 11.77
C GLU A 169 24.27 -54.40 13.18
N LEU A 170 24.14 -55.46 13.98
CA LEU A 170 23.72 -55.34 15.38
C LEU A 170 24.71 -54.49 16.19
N PHE A 171 26.01 -54.71 16.02
CA PHE A 171 27.04 -53.92 16.66
C PHE A 171 27.04 -52.46 16.19
N PHE A 172 27.01 -52.22 14.88
CA PHE A 172 26.96 -50.88 14.28
C PHE A 172 25.76 -50.07 14.78
N ASN A 173 24.58 -50.71 14.83
CA ASN A 173 23.36 -50.09 15.33
C ASN A 173 23.32 -49.95 16.86
N SER A 174 24.22 -50.63 17.59
CA SER A 174 24.41 -50.45 19.02
C SER A 174 25.30 -49.26 19.38
N LEU A 175 26.08 -48.73 18.43
CA LEU A 175 26.96 -47.59 18.67
C LEU A 175 26.15 -46.33 19.01
N GLU A 176 26.49 -45.68 20.11
CA GLU A 176 25.79 -44.49 20.64
C GLU A 176 25.67 -43.39 19.58
N ARG A 177 26.72 -43.15 18.79
CA ARG A 177 26.70 -42.16 17.70
C ARG A 177 25.65 -42.51 16.63
N VAL A 178 25.56 -43.78 16.26
CA VAL A 178 24.62 -44.27 15.24
C VAL A 178 23.18 -44.19 15.76
N GLN A 179 22.96 -44.54 17.02
CA GLN A 179 21.66 -44.37 17.67
C GLN A 179 21.24 -42.91 17.74
N ASN A 180 22.12 -42.02 18.21
CA ASN A 180 21.86 -40.58 18.26
C ASN A 180 21.53 -40.01 16.88
N MET A 181 22.29 -40.41 15.84
CA MET A 181 22.01 -39.99 14.46
C MET A 181 20.64 -40.47 13.96
N LYS A 182 20.28 -41.73 14.24
CA LYS A 182 18.96 -42.27 13.88
C LYS A 182 17.83 -41.58 14.63
N THR A 183 18.02 -41.27 15.91
CA THR A 183 17.06 -40.51 16.72
C THR A 183 16.84 -39.13 16.12
N VAL A 184 17.91 -38.37 15.82
CA VAL A 184 17.81 -37.05 15.19
C VAL A 184 17.12 -37.13 13.83
N GLN A 185 17.44 -38.15 13.02
CA GLN A 185 16.77 -38.36 11.73
C GLN A 185 15.26 -38.59 11.89
N GLU A 186 14.86 -39.40 12.86
CA GLU A 186 13.45 -39.71 13.12
C GLU A 186 12.70 -38.51 13.69
N GLU A 187 13.32 -37.76 14.60
CA GLU A 187 12.77 -36.50 15.12
C GLU A 187 12.53 -35.49 14.00
N LEU A 188 13.50 -35.32 13.09
CA LEU A 188 13.36 -34.44 11.93
C LEU A 188 12.26 -34.91 10.97
N ARG A 189 12.16 -36.23 10.74
CA ARG A 189 11.12 -36.82 9.90
C ARG A 189 9.74 -36.55 10.49
N ASN A 190 9.56 -36.84 11.77
CA ASN A 190 8.31 -36.63 12.48
C ASN A 190 7.96 -35.15 12.58
N GLY A 191 8.95 -34.28 12.80
CA GLY A 191 8.78 -32.82 12.76
C GLY A 191 8.23 -32.33 11.43
N ASN A 192 8.83 -32.76 10.31
CA ASN A 192 8.36 -32.40 8.97
C ASN A 192 6.93 -32.91 8.69
N VAL A 193 6.62 -34.15 9.07
CA VAL A 193 5.27 -34.72 8.90
C VAL A 193 4.24 -33.95 9.72
N ASN A 194 4.56 -33.63 10.98
CA ASN A 194 3.68 -32.86 11.84
C ASN A 194 3.44 -31.45 11.29
N LEU A 195 4.48 -30.80 10.76
CA LEU A 195 4.34 -29.48 10.13
C LEU A 195 3.48 -29.54 8.87
N ALA A 196 3.68 -30.54 8.01
CA ALA A 196 2.86 -30.74 6.82
C ALA A 196 1.39 -30.94 7.18
N ASN A 197 1.10 -31.77 8.20
CA ASN A 197 -0.27 -32.01 8.66
C ASN A 197 -0.92 -30.75 9.24
N LYS A 198 -0.17 -29.94 10.00
CA LYS A 198 -0.67 -28.65 10.51
C LYS A 198 -1.01 -27.69 9.35
N ASN A 199 -0.12 -27.56 8.37
CA ASN A 199 -0.36 -26.71 7.20
C ASN A 199 -1.60 -27.16 6.40
N LEU A 200 -1.73 -28.47 6.15
CA LEU A 200 -2.89 -29.03 5.45
C LEU A 200 -4.20 -28.85 6.24
N ALA A 201 -4.15 -28.94 7.57
CA ALA A 201 -5.33 -28.72 8.40
C ALA A 201 -5.85 -27.27 8.31
N GLN A 202 -4.96 -26.30 8.06
CA GLN A 202 -5.30 -24.87 7.95
C GLN A 202 -5.74 -24.46 6.54
N GLU A 203 -5.45 -25.26 5.52
CA GLU A 203 -5.73 -24.96 4.11
C GLU A 203 -7.20 -24.62 3.87
N SER A 204 -8.12 -25.45 4.39
CA SER A 204 -9.56 -25.26 4.18
C SER A 204 -10.08 -23.96 4.82
N SER A 205 -9.62 -23.63 6.02
CA SER A 205 -9.98 -22.39 6.73
C SER A 205 -9.46 -21.15 6.00
N LEU A 206 -8.19 -21.19 5.55
CA LEU A 206 -7.60 -20.12 4.76
C LEU A 206 -8.32 -19.92 3.42
N GLN A 207 -8.72 -21.01 2.76
CA GLN A 207 -9.48 -20.94 1.52
C GLN A 207 -10.85 -20.30 1.74
N GLN A 208 -11.58 -20.71 2.78
CA GLN A 208 -12.86 -20.10 3.14
C GLN A 208 -12.72 -18.61 3.44
N LEU A 209 -11.70 -18.20 4.21
CA LEU A 209 -11.48 -16.79 4.53
C LEU A 209 -11.14 -15.98 3.28
N ARG A 210 -10.34 -16.54 2.36
CA ARG A 210 -10.04 -15.90 1.07
C ARG A 210 -11.29 -15.74 0.20
N ASP A 211 -12.16 -16.73 0.18
CA ASP A 211 -13.41 -16.68 -0.58
C ASP A 211 -14.36 -15.62 0.01
N GLN A 212 -14.47 -15.54 1.34
CA GLN A 212 -15.24 -14.49 2.03
C GLN A 212 -14.72 -13.08 1.74
N VAL A 213 -13.39 -12.88 1.80
CA VAL A 213 -12.76 -11.60 1.47
C VAL A 213 -13.06 -11.23 0.02
N ARG A 214 -13.00 -12.19 -0.90
CA ARG A 214 -13.30 -11.96 -2.31
C ARG A 214 -14.75 -11.59 -2.56
N GLU A 215 -15.68 -12.24 -1.86
CA GLU A 215 -17.11 -11.92 -1.93
C GLU A 215 -17.38 -10.52 -1.39
N LEU A 216 -16.83 -10.18 -0.22
CA LEU A 216 -17.01 -8.88 0.40
C LEU A 216 -16.37 -7.74 -0.41
N ASP A 217 -15.19 -7.96 -1.02
CA ASP A 217 -14.57 -7.00 -1.93
C ASP A 217 -15.44 -6.78 -3.18
N SER A 218 -16.05 -7.84 -3.72
CA SER A 218 -16.98 -7.73 -4.85
C SER A 218 -18.21 -6.90 -4.49
N GLU A 219 -18.81 -7.17 -3.32
CA GLU A 219 -19.96 -6.40 -2.82
C GLU A 219 -19.59 -4.92 -2.59
N TYR A 220 -18.45 -4.67 -1.94
CA TYR A 220 -17.93 -3.33 -1.70
C TYR A 220 -17.75 -2.55 -3.01
N ARG A 221 -17.12 -3.15 -4.02
CA ARG A 221 -16.92 -2.51 -5.34
C ARG A 221 -18.24 -2.17 -6.00
N GLN A 222 -19.22 -3.08 -5.94
CA GLN A 222 -20.54 -2.85 -6.50
C GLN A 222 -21.26 -1.69 -5.78
N LEU A 223 -21.22 -1.68 -4.44
CA LEU A 223 -21.85 -0.64 -3.65
C LEU A 223 -21.17 0.71 -3.84
N ARG A 224 -19.84 0.72 -3.95
CA ARG A 224 -19.06 1.92 -4.26
C ARG A 224 -19.42 2.50 -5.62
N SER A 225 -19.55 1.66 -6.65
CA SER A 225 -19.97 2.11 -7.99
C SER A 225 -21.37 2.73 -7.96
N GLN A 226 -22.32 2.13 -7.22
CA GLN A 226 -23.67 2.69 -7.08
C GLN A 226 -23.66 4.03 -6.33
N PHE A 227 -22.84 4.13 -5.28
CA PHE A 227 -22.68 5.37 -4.53
C PHE A 227 -22.15 6.49 -5.43
N GLU A 228 -21.10 6.24 -6.20
CA GLU A 228 -20.51 7.23 -7.11
C GLU A 228 -21.50 7.67 -8.20
N GLU A 229 -22.30 6.74 -8.73
CA GLU A 229 -23.35 7.07 -9.68
C GLU A 229 -24.42 7.97 -9.03
N LYS A 230 -24.85 7.65 -7.81
CA LYS A 230 -25.84 8.45 -7.07
C LYS A 230 -25.31 9.82 -6.68
N GLU A 231 -24.06 9.91 -6.25
CA GLU A 231 -23.40 11.17 -5.94
C GLU A 231 -23.26 12.05 -7.19
N LYS A 232 -22.95 11.46 -8.35
CA LYS A 232 -22.93 12.17 -9.63
C LYS A 232 -24.32 12.68 -9.99
N GLN A 233 -25.36 11.83 -9.92
CA GLN A 233 -26.75 12.25 -10.19
C GLN A 233 -27.19 13.39 -9.26
N GLN A 234 -26.79 13.35 -7.99
CA GLN A 234 -27.05 14.42 -7.02
C GLN A 234 -26.31 15.71 -7.41
N ARG A 235 -25.02 15.64 -7.74
CA ARG A 235 -24.23 16.79 -8.18
C ARG A 235 -24.82 17.42 -9.44
N ASP A 236 -25.13 16.62 -10.46
CA ASP A 236 -25.73 17.10 -11.70
C ASP A 236 -27.09 17.79 -11.45
N ALA A 237 -27.91 17.23 -10.56
CA ALA A 237 -29.17 17.85 -10.16
C ALA A 237 -28.96 19.16 -9.40
N PHE A 238 -28.02 19.19 -8.45
CA PHE A 238 -27.70 20.37 -7.67
C PHE A 238 -27.13 21.49 -8.55
N ASP A 239 -26.21 21.16 -9.45
CA ASP A 239 -25.58 22.11 -10.37
C ASP A 239 -26.59 22.67 -11.36
N ARG A 240 -27.50 21.85 -11.90
CA ARG A 240 -28.57 22.28 -12.81
C ARG A 240 -29.50 23.33 -12.18
N PHE A 241 -29.77 23.22 -10.89
CA PHE A 241 -30.64 24.14 -10.15
C PHE A 241 -29.87 25.11 -9.24
N SER A 242 -28.54 25.14 -9.36
CA SER A 242 -27.71 26.03 -8.57
C SER A 242 -28.04 27.48 -8.90
N SER A 243 -27.88 28.36 -7.89
CA SER A 243 -28.08 29.81 -8.08
C SER A 243 -27.21 30.35 -9.22
N ALA A 244 -25.98 29.88 -9.36
CA ALA A 244 -25.07 30.26 -10.43
C ALA A 244 -25.58 29.86 -11.83
N THR A 245 -26.07 28.62 -11.99
CA THR A 245 -26.65 28.16 -13.26
C THR A 245 -27.93 28.91 -13.60
N MET A 246 -28.81 29.12 -12.62
CA MET A 246 -30.04 29.90 -12.78
C MET A 246 -29.75 31.36 -13.17
N MET A 247 -28.75 31.98 -12.53
CA MET A 247 -28.29 33.34 -12.83
C MET A 247 -27.72 33.44 -14.25
N THR A 248 -26.91 32.47 -14.65
CA THR A 248 -26.32 32.40 -16.00
C THR A 248 -27.42 32.25 -17.05
N ARG A 249 -28.38 31.36 -16.83
CA ARG A 249 -29.53 31.17 -17.73
C ARG A 249 -30.40 32.42 -17.83
N LEU A 250 -30.59 33.14 -16.72
CA LEU A 250 -31.32 34.40 -16.70
C LEU A 250 -30.58 35.48 -17.51
N LYS A 251 -29.27 35.62 -17.36
CA LYS A 251 -28.43 36.54 -18.16
C LYS A 251 -28.53 36.23 -19.64
N ALA A 252 -28.40 34.96 -20.04
CA ALA A 252 -28.56 34.54 -21.43
C ALA A 252 -29.95 34.89 -21.97
N SER A 253 -31.02 34.65 -21.20
CA SER A 253 -32.39 34.99 -21.59
C SER A 253 -32.64 36.51 -21.71
N ILE A 254 -31.90 37.33 -20.96
CA ILE A 254 -31.95 38.80 -21.08
C ILE A 254 -31.32 39.21 -22.41
N HIS A 255 -30.10 38.74 -22.67
CA HIS A 255 -29.38 39.03 -23.91
C HIS A 255 -30.17 38.58 -25.15
N GLU A 256 -30.75 37.38 -25.12
CA GLU A 256 -31.62 36.88 -26.19
C GLU A 256 -32.83 37.81 -26.45
N SER A 257 -33.46 38.36 -25.41
CA SER A 257 -34.58 39.30 -25.60
C SER A 257 -34.12 40.66 -26.14
N ASP A 258 -32.90 41.06 -25.81
CA ASP A 258 -32.28 42.30 -26.32
C ASP A 258 -32.02 42.17 -27.82
N GLU A 259 -31.32 41.10 -28.22
CA GLU A 259 -31.04 40.74 -29.62
C GLU A 259 -32.33 40.60 -30.45
N LEU A 260 -33.34 39.91 -29.92
CA LEU A 260 -34.63 39.81 -30.60
C LEU A 260 -35.30 41.19 -30.76
N SER A 261 -35.21 42.06 -29.76
CA SER A 261 -35.76 43.41 -29.86
C SER A 261 -35.01 44.29 -30.87
N GLU A 262 -33.70 44.13 -30.98
CA GLU A 262 -32.87 44.76 -32.01
C GLU A 262 -33.21 44.23 -33.41
N SER A 263 -33.42 42.93 -33.57
CA SER A 263 -33.82 42.34 -34.85
C SER A 263 -35.18 42.87 -35.34
N VAL A 264 -36.13 43.09 -34.42
CA VAL A 264 -37.44 43.70 -34.73
C VAL A 264 -37.28 45.17 -35.11
N ALA A 265 -36.38 45.90 -34.44
CA ALA A 265 -36.06 47.28 -34.79
C ALA A 265 -35.41 47.36 -36.18
N GLN A 266 -34.48 46.46 -36.49
CA GLN A 266 -33.83 46.37 -37.79
C GLN A 266 -34.84 46.05 -38.91
N SER A 267 -35.73 45.09 -38.69
CA SER A 267 -36.78 44.72 -39.65
C SER A 267 -37.71 45.89 -39.98
N PHE A 268 -38.01 46.74 -38.99
CA PHE A 268 -38.76 47.98 -39.21
C PHE A 268 -37.97 49.01 -40.03
N LEU A 269 -36.68 49.20 -39.75
CA LEU A 269 -35.81 50.10 -40.52
C LEU A 269 -35.65 49.65 -41.98
N ASP A 270 -35.62 48.34 -42.21
CA ASP A 270 -35.55 47.74 -43.54
C ASP A 270 -36.88 47.82 -44.31
N GLY A 271 -37.96 48.30 -43.67
CA GLY A 271 -39.29 48.43 -44.26
C GLY A 271 -40.09 47.11 -44.33
N ASN A 272 -39.59 46.03 -43.72
CA ASN A 272 -40.22 44.71 -43.69
C ASN A 272 -41.33 44.60 -42.63
N LEU A 273 -41.45 45.59 -41.76
CA LEU A 273 -42.44 45.66 -40.68
C LEU A 273 -43.14 47.03 -40.70
N ASP A 274 -44.45 47.03 -40.55
CA ASP A 274 -45.24 48.26 -40.45
C ASP A 274 -45.15 48.89 -39.05
N HIS A 275 -45.57 50.14 -38.93
CA HIS A 275 -45.48 50.89 -37.67
C HIS A 275 -46.21 50.18 -36.52
N ASP A 276 -47.44 49.72 -36.75
CA ASP A 276 -48.25 49.10 -35.70
C ASP A 276 -47.70 47.72 -35.31
N GLY A 277 -47.18 46.95 -36.28
CA GLY A 277 -46.48 45.70 -36.04
C GLY A 277 -45.20 45.90 -35.21
N PHE A 278 -44.41 46.93 -35.53
CA PHE A 278 -43.22 47.31 -34.78
C PHE A 278 -43.56 47.66 -33.33
N VAL A 279 -44.47 48.60 -33.11
CA VAL A 279 -44.83 49.06 -31.76
C VAL A 279 -45.32 47.90 -30.90
N LYS A 280 -46.14 47.00 -31.47
CA LYS A 280 -46.67 45.84 -30.74
C LYS A 280 -45.58 44.84 -30.37
N GLN A 281 -44.74 44.43 -31.32
CA GLN A 281 -43.71 43.40 -31.08
C GLN A 281 -42.55 43.93 -30.23
N PHE A 282 -42.06 45.13 -30.53
CA PHE A 282 -40.95 45.74 -29.80
C PHE A 282 -41.31 45.99 -28.34
N ARG A 283 -42.52 46.52 -28.07
CA ARG A 283 -42.96 46.76 -26.69
C ARG A 283 -43.07 45.48 -25.88
N GLU A 284 -43.57 44.39 -26.47
CA GLU A 284 -43.69 43.11 -25.77
C GLU A 284 -42.31 42.51 -25.46
N LEU A 285 -41.38 42.53 -26.42
CA LEU A 285 -40.00 42.06 -26.21
C LEU A 285 -39.26 42.90 -25.15
N ARG A 286 -39.32 44.23 -25.24
CA ARG A 286 -38.69 45.12 -24.24
C ARG A 286 -39.30 44.97 -22.86
N LYS A 287 -40.61 44.75 -22.76
CA LYS A 287 -41.27 44.44 -21.49
C LYS A 287 -40.70 43.17 -20.86
N VAL A 288 -40.55 42.09 -21.65
CA VAL A 288 -39.94 40.83 -21.17
C VAL A 288 -38.48 41.04 -20.76
N TYR A 289 -37.68 41.75 -21.57
CA TYR A 289 -36.31 42.13 -21.24
C TYR A 289 -36.23 42.85 -19.89
N HIS A 290 -37.01 43.92 -19.69
CA HIS A 290 -36.98 44.70 -18.46
C HIS A 290 -37.43 43.89 -17.24
N ILE A 291 -38.46 43.04 -17.36
CA ILE A 291 -38.87 42.13 -16.28
C ILE A 291 -37.73 41.19 -15.88
N ARG A 292 -37.03 40.60 -16.85
CA ARG A 292 -35.91 39.69 -16.60
C ARG A 292 -34.72 40.44 -15.98
N ALA A 293 -34.38 41.63 -16.49
CA ALA A 293 -33.32 42.48 -15.98
C ALA A 293 -33.57 42.92 -14.52
N SER A 294 -34.79 43.34 -14.18
CA SER A 294 -35.15 43.68 -12.80
C SER A 294 -35.06 42.48 -11.86
N LYS A 295 -35.45 41.28 -12.32
CA LYS A 295 -35.27 40.04 -11.55
C LYS A 295 -33.79 39.73 -11.32
N LEU A 296 -32.94 39.88 -12.34
CA LEU A 296 -31.50 39.68 -12.23
C LEU A 296 -30.87 40.62 -11.20
N GLU A 297 -31.19 41.91 -11.27
CA GLU A 297 -30.68 42.92 -10.35
C GLU A 297 -31.06 42.61 -8.90
N ARG A 298 -32.33 42.21 -8.68
CA ARG A 298 -32.80 41.80 -7.36
C ARG A 298 -32.07 40.57 -6.84
N SER A 299 -31.94 39.52 -7.65
CA SER A 299 -31.24 38.29 -7.24
C SER A 299 -29.76 38.53 -6.95
N GLN A 300 -29.10 39.45 -7.67
CA GLN A 300 -27.73 39.85 -7.37
C GLN A 300 -27.63 40.57 -6.02
N LYS A 301 -28.50 41.55 -5.77
CA LYS A 301 -28.54 42.28 -4.48
C LYS A 301 -28.77 41.35 -3.29
N GLU A 302 -29.69 40.39 -3.41
CA GLU A 302 -29.95 39.38 -2.38
C GLU A 302 -28.70 38.52 -2.14
N THR A 303 -27.96 38.13 -3.19
CA THR A 303 -26.69 37.36 -3.04
C THR A 303 -25.62 38.14 -2.27
N PHE A 304 -25.48 39.45 -2.52
CA PHE A 304 -24.54 40.31 -1.78
C PHE A 304 -24.95 40.52 -0.31
N SER A 305 -26.26 40.52 -0.02
CA SER A 305 -26.77 40.73 1.35
C SER A 305 -26.50 39.57 2.31
N TYR A 306 -26.23 38.36 1.81
CA TYR A 306 -25.93 37.17 2.62
C TYR A 306 -24.42 36.84 2.71
N SER A 307 -23.55 37.66 2.11
CA SER A 307 -22.10 37.45 2.10
C SER A 307 -21.33 38.35 3.10
N ILE A 308 -22.03 38.93 4.09
CA ILE A 308 -21.49 39.76 5.18
C ILE A 308 -21.88 39.08 6.50
#